data_AF-A0A8J7ZAK2-F1
#
_entry.id   AF-A0A8J7ZAK2-F1
#
_cell.length_a   1.000
_cell.length_b   1.000
_cell.length_c   1.000
_cell.angle_alpha   90.00
_cell.angle_beta   90.00
_cell.angle_gamma   90.00
#
_symmetry.space_group_name_H-M   'P 1'
#
loop_
_entity.id
_entity.type
_entity.pdbx_description
1 polymer ?
#
loop_
_entity_poly.entity_id
_entity_poly.type
_entity_poly.pdbx_seq_one_letter_code
_entity_poly.pdbx_strand_id
1 'polypeptide(L)'
;MKSRKIATVVFITLYVSMLLTMGGLSGIQEANSYKGVNPIVIFDIAHEQRFNNTHLQSAIQLIEEEFDADVYINEDSFTLTNLRGADLVIIPAPYIDADRSKFEHIEKQAITEFYQDGGSVLYLANPYFFEEEYRNYSSNFNYLNDMAGISLGEGDETYGSISFYNHKIALLDDFNHEYGDERFIHLTNNSLLMDHAIISGFSEINESVDSVQNLLTHTSFVQRNSRAIHVINTSQTAYELNSDGIVPFGGTREYTIMSVDELSQYDSRGISCASAVMFSDLPIEANGTDTWFEAYDNALLWKNMIAWLLKDLPQPPGDKTIPDFGLFVIIIIAAFFVLMVLGSVLYTIGKEIKRAEVSETLIKMRERDEERQVVDKEIEAAYYAEDEIAADEEPEVEEKEVDMKRVSDEIKKKPPKTRSRSERRRKR
;
A
#
# COMPACT_ATOMS: atom_id res chain seq x y z
N MET A 1 25.64 -2.74 46.72
CA MET A 1 26.17 -2.51 45.35
C MET A 1 25.86 -3.63 44.35
N LYS A 2 25.93 -4.92 44.71
CA LYS A 2 25.68 -6.03 43.76
C LYS A 2 24.24 -6.05 43.18
N SER A 3 23.21 -5.70 43.95
CA SER A 3 21.82 -5.70 43.45
C SER A 3 21.52 -4.63 42.39
N ARG A 4 22.14 -3.44 42.51
CA ARG A 4 21.96 -2.35 41.53
C ARG A 4 22.48 -2.76 40.15
N LYS A 5 23.63 -3.43 40.07
CA LYS A 5 24.21 -3.89 38.80
C LYS A 5 23.33 -4.94 38.11
N ILE A 6 22.72 -5.84 38.87
CA ILE A 6 21.81 -6.88 38.34
C ILE A 6 20.54 -6.23 37.78
N ALA A 7 19.95 -5.27 38.49
CA ALA A 7 18.76 -4.56 38.02
C ALA A 7 19.01 -3.79 36.72
N THR A 8 20.18 -3.14 36.58
CA THR A 8 20.54 -2.41 35.35
C THR A 8 20.71 -3.35 34.16
N VAL A 9 21.34 -4.52 34.36
CA VAL A 9 21.50 -5.52 33.29
C VAL A 9 20.14 -6.02 32.82
N VAL A 10 19.25 -6.42 33.74
CA VAL A 10 17.90 -6.90 33.39
C VAL A 10 17.10 -5.85 32.60
N PHE A 11 17.23 -4.57 32.97
CA PHE A 11 16.54 -3.47 32.29
C PHE A 11 17.04 -3.27 30.85
N ILE A 12 18.36 -3.35 30.65
CA ILE A 12 18.96 -3.25 29.31
C ILE A 12 18.52 -4.43 28.44
N THR A 13 18.50 -5.66 28.97
CA THR A 13 18.09 -6.84 28.20
C THR A 13 16.63 -6.76 27.78
N LEU A 14 15.73 -6.32 28.67
CA LEU A 14 14.31 -6.12 28.37
C LEU A 14 14.11 -5.02 27.32
N TYR A 15 14.81 -3.89 27.47
CA TYR A 15 14.73 -2.78 26.51
C TYR A 15 15.23 -3.19 25.12
N VAL A 16 16.34 -3.93 25.04
CA VAL A 16 16.88 -4.44 23.77
C VAL A 16 15.94 -5.49 23.15
N SER A 17 15.32 -6.37 23.96
CA SER A 17 14.33 -7.32 23.43
C SER A 17 13.09 -6.63 22.86
N MET A 18 12.65 -5.53 23.49
CA MET A 18 11.51 -4.75 23.03
C MET A 18 11.83 -3.97 21.74
N LEU A 19 13.05 -3.44 21.62
CA LEU A 19 13.50 -2.80 20.38
C LEU A 19 13.62 -3.81 19.22
N LEU A 20 14.11 -5.02 19.49
CA LEU A 20 14.23 -6.08 18.48
C LEU A 20 12.87 -6.58 18.00
N THR A 21 11.86 -6.68 18.87
CA THR A 21 10.50 -7.08 18.46
C THR A 21 9.77 -5.95 17.72
N MET A 22 10.02 -4.68 18.05
CA MET A 22 9.46 -3.55 17.31
C MET A 22 10.12 -3.38 15.92
N GLY A 23 11.39 -3.77 15.75
CA GLY A 23 12.07 -3.81 14.45
C GLY A 23 11.55 -4.89 13.49
N GLY A 24 10.78 -5.87 13.98
CA GLY A 24 10.11 -6.87 13.14
C GLY A 24 8.77 -6.41 12.54
N LEU A 25 8.24 -5.26 12.98
CA LEU A 25 6.97 -4.70 12.52
C LEU A 25 7.12 -3.72 11.34
N SER A 26 8.34 -3.40 10.92
CA SER A 26 8.61 -2.53 9.76
C SER A 26 8.40 -3.22 8.41
N GLY A 27 7.85 -4.44 8.39
CA GLY A 27 7.46 -5.17 7.18
C GLY A 27 6.02 -4.93 6.74
N ILE A 28 5.31 -3.95 7.30
CA ILE A 28 4.07 -3.45 6.69
C ILE A 28 4.51 -2.58 5.53
N GLN A 29 4.76 -3.23 4.39
CA GLN A 29 4.83 -2.58 3.10
C GLN A 29 3.49 -1.85 2.92
N GLU A 30 3.51 -0.51 2.88
CA GLU A 30 2.29 0.23 2.59
C GLU A 30 1.82 -0.16 1.20
N ALA A 31 0.80 -1.01 1.16
CA ALA A 31 -0.08 -1.14 0.03
C ALA A 31 -0.60 0.27 -0.32
N ASN A 32 -0.42 0.63 -1.58
CA ASN A 32 -0.93 1.81 -2.27
C ASN A 32 -0.06 3.07 -2.09
N SER A 33 0.89 3.23 -3.03
CA SER A 33 1.66 4.46 -3.25
C SER A 33 0.80 5.65 -3.71
N TYR A 34 -0.49 5.45 -4.02
CA TYR A 34 -1.41 6.51 -4.44
C TYR A 34 -2.20 7.16 -3.28
N LYS A 35 -1.72 7.09 -2.03
CA LYS A 35 -2.40 7.77 -0.90
C LYS A 35 -2.48 9.28 -1.12
N GLY A 36 -3.56 9.73 -1.76
CA GLY A 36 -4.00 11.12 -1.90
C GLY A 36 -3.80 11.77 -3.27
N VAL A 37 -3.36 11.04 -4.30
CA VAL A 37 -3.27 11.55 -5.68
C VAL A 37 -3.83 10.50 -6.64
N ASN A 38 -4.87 10.89 -7.38
CA ASN A 38 -5.52 10.08 -8.39
C ASN A 38 -4.55 9.80 -9.54
N PRO A 39 -4.40 8.56 -10.01
CA PRO A 39 -3.54 8.26 -11.15
C PRO A 39 -4.06 8.98 -12.40
N ILE A 40 -3.15 9.49 -13.23
CA ILE A 40 -3.47 10.19 -14.46
C ILE A 40 -3.31 9.24 -15.65
N VAL A 41 -4.41 8.97 -16.36
CA VAL A 41 -4.42 8.09 -17.53
C VAL A 41 -4.65 8.93 -18.78
N ILE A 42 -3.73 8.86 -19.73
CA ILE A 42 -3.89 9.49 -21.04
C ILE A 42 -4.47 8.46 -22.01
N PHE A 43 -5.62 8.78 -22.60
CA PHE A 43 -6.26 7.98 -23.63
C PHE A 43 -6.14 8.69 -24.99
N ASP A 44 -5.41 8.08 -25.92
CA ASP A 44 -5.06 8.73 -27.19
C ASP A 44 -6.17 8.65 -28.24
N ILE A 45 -6.54 9.81 -28.80
CA ILE A 45 -7.40 9.94 -29.99
C ILE A 45 -6.77 10.84 -31.08
N ALA A 46 -5.52 11.29 -30.90
CA ALA A 46 -4.84 12.22 -31.81
C ALA A 46 -4.50 11.61 -33.18
N HIS A 47 -4.39 10.28 -33.25
CA HIS A 47 -3.95 9.52 -34.42
C HIS A 47 -5.12 8.84 -35.15
N GLU A 48 -6.30 9.46 -35.06
CA GLU A 48 -7.54 9.00 -35.71
C GLU A 48 -7.86 7.54 -35.35
N GLN A 49 -7.73 7.21 -34.07
CA GLN A 49 -7.98 5.89 -33.52
C GLN A 49 -9.34 5.36 -33.94
N ARG A 50 -9.35 4.14 -34.47
CA ARG A 50 -10.62 3.52 -34.88
C ARG A 50 -11.51 3.24 -33.67
N PHE A 51 -10.88 2.80 -32.59
CA PHE A 51 -11.51 2.62 -31.29
C PHE A 51 -11.23 3.84 -30.42
N ASN A 52 -11.95 4.93 -30.70
CA ASN A 52 -11.87 6.15 -29.89
C ASN A 52 -12.66 6.01 -28.58
N ASN A 53 -12.70 7.09 -27.81
CA ASN A 53 -13.41 7.19 -26.52
C ASN A 53 -14.93 6.90 -26.60
N THR A 54 -15.56 7.01 -27.77
CA THR A 54 -16.98 6.67 -27.94
C THR A 54 -17.24 5.17 -28.09
N HIS A 55 -16.24 4.42 -28.57
CA HIS A 55 -16.33 2.96 -28.72
C HIS A 55 -15.81 2.20 -27.50
N LEU A 56 -15.01 2.86 -26.66
CA LEU A 56 -14.39 2.30 -25.45
C LEU A 56 -14.92 3.02 -24.19
N GLN A 57 -16.18 3.46 -24.20
CA GLN A 57 -16.76 4.25 -23.13
C GLN A 57 -16.85 3.44 -21.83
N SER A 58 -17.35 2.20 -21.88
CA SER A 58 -17.44 1.36 -20.67
C SER A 58 -16.05 1.01 -20.12
N ALA A 59 -15.07 0.80 -21.00
CA ALA A 59 -13.69 0.56 -20.63
C ALA A 59 -13.05 1.77 -19.93
N ILE A 60 -13.30 3.00 -20.43
CA ILE A 60 -12.85 4.25 -19.80
C ILE A 60 -13.57 4.47 -18.46
N GLN A 61 -14.88 4.28 -18.42
CA GLN A 61 -15.68 4.44 -17.20
C GLN A 61 -15.20 3.49 -16.10
N LEU A 62 -14.87 2.23 -16.44
CA LEU A 62 -14.29 1.29 -15.49
C LEU A 62 -12.98 1.82 -14.89
N ILE A 63 -12.14 2.48 -15.70
CA ILE A 63 -10.87 3.07 -15.20
C ILE A 63 -11.16 4.16 -14.16
N GLU A 64 -12.08 5.08 -14.47
CA GLU A 64 -12.44 6.18 -13.57
C GLU A 64 -13.09 5.67 -12.26
N GLU A 65 -13.99 4.70 -12.36
CA GLU A 65 -14.78 4.21 -11.22
C GLU A 65 -14.00 3.25 -10.30
N GLU A 66 -13.24 2.31 -10.86
CA GLU A 66 -12.56 1.27 -10.07
C GLU A 66 -11.21 1.74 -9.51
N PHE A 67 -10.54 2.67 -10.19
CA PHE A 67 -9.20 3.13 -9.82
C PHE A 67 -9.14 4.57 -9.31
N ASP A 68 -10.28 5.28 -9.25
CA ASP A 68 -10.36 6.72 -8.93
C ASP A 68 -9.34 7.52 -9.75
N ALA A 69 -9.28 7.21 -11.06
CA ALA A 69 -8.28 7.73 -11.98
C ALA A 69 -8.82 8.93 -12.78
N ASP A 70 -7.96 9.91 -13.04
CA ASP A 70 -8.27 11.02 -13.95
C ASP A 70 -7.93 10.63 -15.39
N VAL A 71 -8.94 10.35 -16.21
CA VAL A 71 -8.75 10.00 -17.63
C VAL A 71 -8.77 11.26 -18.51
N TYR A 72 -7.65 11.53 -19.18
CA TYR A 72 -7.51 12.62 -20.13
C TYR A 72 -7.56 12.11 -21.57
N ILE A 73 -8.55 12.59 -22.34
CA ILE A 73 -8.65 12.30 -23.77
C ILE A 73 -7.69 13.22 -24.53
N ASN A 74 -6.65 12.63 -25.13
CA ASN A 74 -5.61 13.34 -25.86
C ASN A 74 -5.95 13.48 -27.35
N GLU A 75 -6.13 14.71 -27.81
CA GLU A 75 -6.39 15.05 -29.22
C GLU A 75 -5.15 15.56 -29.97
N ASP A 76 -4.06 15.83 -29.24
CA ASP A 76 -2.83 16.41 -29.76
C ASP A 76 -1.71 15.38 -29.89
N SER A 77 -0.75 15.62 -30.77
CA SER A 77 0.46 14.81 -30.88
C SER A 77 1.22 14.70 -29.54
N PHE A 78 1.86 13.56 -29.30
CA PHE A 78 2.59 13.34 -28.06
C PHE A 78 3.83 14.21 -27.94
N THR A 79 4.01 14.78 -26.75
CA THR A 79 5.21 15.55 -26.40
C THR A 79 5.63 15.20 -24.98
N LEU A 80 6.90 15.41 -24.65
CA LEU A 80 7.37 15.22 -23.27
C LEU A 80 6.59 16.07 -22.26
N THR A 81 6.01 17.18 -22.71
CA THR A 81 5.28 18.09 -21.82
C THR A 81 3.88 17.59 -21.53
N ASN A 82 3.16 17.01 -22.51
CA ASN A 82 1.80 16.50 -22.28
C ASN A 82 1.80 15.12 -21.61
N LEU A 83 2.86 14.32 -21.76
CA LEU A 83 3.03 13.05 -21.06
C LEU A 83 3.51 13.22 -19.60
N ARG A 84 3.97 14.41 -19.22
CA ARG A 84 4.55 14.63 -17.90
C ARG A 84 3.50 14.50 -16.80
N GLY A 85 3.75 13.59 -15.87
CA GLY A 85 2.88 13.36 -14.72
C GLY A 85 1.71 12.42 -15.02
N ALA A 86 1.61 11.88 -16.24
CA ALA A 86 0.77 10.72 -16.49
C ALA A 86 1.41 9.47 -15.86
N ASP A 87 0.57 8.52 -15.46
CA ASP A 87 0.99 7.21 -14.95
C ASP A 87 0.82 6.13 -16.03
N LEU A 88 -0.20 6.28 -16.89
CA LEU A 88 -0.52 5.34 -17.96
C LEU A 88 -0.88 6.08 -19.25
N VAL A 89 -0.34 5.61 -20.37
CA VAL A 89 -0.76 6.00 -21.72
C VAL A 89 -1.43 4.82 -22.42
N ILE A 90 -2.66 4.99 -22.89
CA ILE A 90 -3.42 4.01 -23.66
C ILE A 90 -3.52 4.48 -25.10
N ILE A 91 -3.05 3.66 -26.04
CA ILE A 91 -3.09 3.96 -27.47
C ILE A 91 -3.95 2.92 -28.18
N PRO A 92 -5.24 3.23 -28.42
CA PRO A 92 -6.20 2.27 -28.93
C PRO A 92 -6.25 2.25 -30.45
N ALA A 93 -5.53 1.33 -31.08
CA ALA A 93 -5.75 0.95 -32.49
C ALA A 93 -5.76 2.14 -33.49
N PRO A 94 -4.60 2.80 -33.74
CA PRO A 94 -4.47 3.86 -34.75
C PRO A 94 -4.96 3.41 -36.13
N TYR A 95 -5.71 4.26 -36.84
CA TYR A 95 -6.26 3.91 -38.15
C TYR A 95 -5.20 3.98 -39.24
N ILE A 96 -5.02 2.94 -40.04
CA ILE A 96 -3.92 2.91 -41.03
C ILE A 96 -4.03 3.95 -42.13
N ASP A 97 -5.22 4.15 -42.67
CA ASP A 97 -5.39 4.96 -43.86
C ASP A 97 -5.66 6.43 -43.51
N ALA A 98 -5.53 6.81 -42.22
CA ALA A 98 -5.63 8.18 -41.75
C ALA A 98 -4.37 9.00 -42.07
N ASP A 99 -4.56 10.27 -42.39
CA ASP A 99 -3.47 11.22 -42.64
C ASP A 99 -2.62 11.45 -41.38
N ARG A 100 -3.27 11.46 -40.19
CA ARG A 100 -2.62 11.63 -38.88
C ARG A 100 -2.28 10.33 -38.17
N SER A 101 -2.34 9.20 -38.86
CA SER A 101 -2.07 7.89 -38.26
C SER A 101 -0.62 7.67 -37.83
N LYS A 102 0.30 8.44 -38.41
CA LYS A 102 1.73 8.24 -38.25
C LYS A 102 2.27 9.08 -37.11
N PHE A 103 2.92 8.41 -36.18
CA PHE A 103 3.67 9.06 -35.11
C PHE A 103 4.95 9.67 -35.67
N GLU A 104 5.17 10.95 -35.41
CA GLU A 104 6.43 11.60 -35.72
C GLU A 104 7.55 11.10 -34.81
N HIS A 105 8.81 11.24 -35.26
CA HIS A 105 9.96 10.81 -34.46
C HIS A 105 9.99 11.40 -33.04
N ILE A 106 9.54 12.66 -32.90
CA ILE A 106 9.47 13.38 -31.62
C ILE A 106 8.44 12.73 -30.69
N GLU A 107 7.29 12.31 -31.20
CA GLU A 107 6.24 11.66 -30.42
C GLU A 107 6.71 10.33 -29.89
N LYS A 108 7.34 9.54 -30.77
CA LYS A 108 7.89 8.25 -30.38
C LYS A 108 8.99 8.43 -29.33
N GLN A 109 9.88 9.41 -29.49
CA GLN A 109 10.89 9.74 -28.48
C GLN A 109 10.23 10.11 -27.14
N ALA A 110 9.16 10.90 -27.17
CA ALA A 110 8.43 11.29 -25.97
C ALA A 110 7.83 10.08 -25.23
N ILE A 111 7.19 9.15 -25.95
CA ILE A 111 6.66 7.91 -25.35
C ILE A 111 7.80 7.07 -24.75
N THR A 112 8.94 7.00 -25.43
CA THR A 112 10.09 6.23 -24.95
C THR A 112 10.67 6.80 -23.66
N GLU A 113 10.86 8.12 -23.60
CA GLU A 113 11.32 8.80 -22.38
C GLU A 113 10.28 8.66 -21.25
N PHE A 114 8.98 8.80 -21.55
CA PHE A 114 7.91 8.55 -20.59
C PHE A 114 7.99 7.13 -19.98
N TYR A 115 8.23 6.12 -20.82
CA TYR A 115 8.38 4.74 -20.37
C TYR A 115 9.68 4.50 -19.58
N GLN A 116 10.77 5.20 -19.91
CA GLN A 116 12.02 5.16 -19.14
C GLN A 116 11.92 5.89 -17.80
N ASP A 117 11.02 6.88 -17.70
CA ASP A 117 10.72 7.60 -16.47
C ASP A 117 9.78 6.82 -15.53
N GLY A 118 9.41 5.58 -15.90
CA GLY A 118 8.60 4.67 -15.09
C GLY A 118 7.10 4.71 -15.39
N GLY A 119 6.70 5.40 -16.46
CA GLY A 119 5.34 5.37 -16.98
C GLY A 119 4.97 4.04 -17.61
N SER A 120 3.68 3.72 -17.61
CA SER A 120 3.14 2.48 -18.18
C SER A 120 2.46 2.72 -19.52
N VAL A 121 2.52 1.77 -20.45
CA VAL A 121 1.91 1.92 -21.78
C VAL A 121 1.06 0.71 -22.14
N LEU A 122 -0.16 0.97 -22.62
CA LEU A 122 -1.06 -0.01 -23.19
C LEU A 122 -1.24 0.24 -24.68
N TYR A 123 -0.79 -0.71 -25.48
CA TYR A 123 -1.00 -0.73 -26.92
C TYR A 123 -2.12 -1.70 -27.27
N LEU A 124 -3.15 -1.20 -27.95
CA LEU A 124 -4.19 -2.04 -28.54
C LEU A 124 -4.09 -1.96 -30.07
N ALA A 125 -4.38 -3.06 -30.72
CA ALA A 125 -4.58 -3.13 -32.16
C ALA A 125 -5.82 -3.96 -32.48
N ASN A 126 -6.25 -3.94 -33.73
CA ASN A 126 -7.32 -4.77 -34.22
C ASN A 126 -6.83 -5.46 -35.51
N PRO A 127 -7.30 -6.67 -35.85
CA PRO A 127 -6.93 -7.30 -37.11
C PRO A 127 -7.53 -6.57 -38.32
N TYR A 128 -6.99 -6.92 -39.49
CA TYR A 128 -7.53 -6.45 -40.76
C TYR A 128 -8.77 -7.23 -41.20
N PHE A 129 -9.78 -6.52 -41.68
CA PHE A 129 -10.98 -7.11 -42.28
C PHE A 129 -10.94 -6.98 -43.81
N PHE A 130 -11.01 -8.12 -44.50
CA PHE A 130 -11.04 -8.13 -45.97
C PHE A 130 -12.41 -7.73 -46.53
N GLU A 131 -13.50 -8.00 -45.80
CA GLU A 131 -14.88 -7.63 -46.14
C GLU A 131 -15.11 -6.12 -46.00
N GLU A 132 -15.77 -5.49 -46.98
CA GLU A 132 -15.93 -4.02 -47.02
C GLU A 132 -16.68 -3.46 -45.80
N GLU A 133 -17.69 -4.16 -45.30
CA GLU A 133 -18.51 -3.72 -44.17
C GLU A 133 -17.68 -3.64 -42.87
N TYR A 134 -16.79 -4.59 -42.67
CA TYR A 134 -15.96 -4.68 -41.47
C TYR A 134 -14.57 -4.04 -41.64
N ARG A 135 -14.12 -3.81 -42.89
CA ARG A 135 -12.84 -3.12 -43.20
C ARG A 135 -12.72 -1.79 -42.47
N ASN A 136 -13.84 -1.10 -42.27
CA ASN A 136 -13.87 0.17 -41.56
C ASN A 136 -13.36 0.02 -40.12
N TYR A 137 -13.58 -1.10 -39.45
CA TYR A 137 -13.14 -1.36 -38.07
C TYR A 137 -11.74 -1.98 -37.95
N SER A 138 -11.08 -2.21 -39.09
CA SER A 138 -9.68 -2.63 -39.04
C SER A 138 -8.75 -1.44 -38.78
N SER A 139 -7.97 -1.55 -37.71
CA SER A 139 -6.74 -0.76 -37.54
C SER A 139 -5.56 -1.62 -38.00
N ASN A 140 -4.43 -1.03 -38.40
CA ASN A 140 -3.29 -1.85 -38.77
C ASN A 140 -2.30 -1.96 -37.62
N PHE A 141 -2.07 -3.20 -37.24
CA PHE A 141 -1.00 -3.67 -36.39
C PHE A 141 0.41 -3.18 -36.77
N ASN A 142 0.65 -2.90 -38.05
CA ASN A 142 1.89 -2.29 -38.55
C ASN A 142 2.24 -0.94 -37.87
N TYR A 143 1.26 -0.24 -37.28
CA TYR A 143 1.51 1.02 -36.56
C TYR A 143 2.06 0.81 -35.15
N LEU A 144 1.71 -0.31 -34.51
CA LEU A 144 2.38 -0.71 -33.28
C LEU A 144 3.87 -0.99 -33.54
N ASN A 145 4.23 -1.47 -34.73
CA ASN A 145 5.62 -1.66 -35.16
C ASN A 145 6.38 -0.32 -35.27
N ASP A 146 5.74 0.69 -35.85
CA ASP A 146 6.36 1.99 -36.04
C ASP A 146 6.54 2.74 -34.71
N MET A 147 5.66 2.50 -33.73
CA MET A 147 5.74 3.07 -32.38
C MET A 147 6.67 2.31 -31.41
N ALA A 148 6.52 0.99 -31.29
CA ALA A 148 7.36 0.16 -30.42
C ALA A 148 8.77 -0.08 -31.01
N GLY A 149 8.98 0.27 -32.27
CA GLY A 149 10.21 0.02 -33.02
C GLY A 149 11.27 1.11 -32.94
N ILE A 150 11.21 2.10 -32.03
CA ILE A 150 12.34 3.03 -31.90
C ILE A 150 13.55 2.29 -31.31
N SER A 151 14.51 2.01 -32.18
CA SER A 151 15.87 1.71 -31.78
C SER A 151 16.51 3.04 -31.35
N LEU A 152 16.91 3.15 -30.08
CA LEU A 152 17.61 4.34 -29.57
C LEU A 152 19.07 4.45 -30.06
N GLY A 153 19.51 3.57 -30.96
CA GLY A 153 20.84 3.60 -31.56
C GLY A 153 21.34 2.20 -31.89
N GLU A 154 22.47 2.12 -32.62
CA GLU A 154 23.16 0.85 -32.86
C GLU A 154 23.59 0.22 -31.52
N GLY A 155 22.81 -0.74 -31.04
CA GLY A 155 23.10 -1.52 -29.84
C GLY A 155 22.11 -1.34 -28.68
N ASP A 156 21.19 -0.36 -28.74
CA ASP A 156 20.15 -0.22 -27.73
C ASP A 156 18.93 -1.07 -28.11
N GLU A 157 18.64 -2.05 -27.26
CA GLU A 157 17.51 -2.96 -27.40
C GLU A 157 16.20 -2.16 -27.38
N THR A 158 15.42 -2.31 -28.44
CA THR A 158 14.15 -1.62 -28.70
C THR A 158 13.12 -1.89 -27.60
N TYR A 159 12.59 -0.81 -27.00
CA TYR A 159 11.58 -0.85 -25.93
C TYR A 159 10.29 -1.49 -26.41
N GLY A 160 9.76 -2.48 -25.66
CA GLY A 160 8.48 -3.10 -26.01
C GLY A 160 8.44 -3.70 -27.42
N SER A 161 9.60 -3.99 -28.03
CA SER A 161 9.65 -4.28 -29.45
C SER A 161 9.04 -5.62 -29.73
N ILE A 162 7.79 -5.61 -30.14
CA ILE A 162 7.27 -6.76 -30.83
C ILE A 162 7.78 -6.61 -32.27
N SER A 163 8.58 -7.57 -32.72
CA SER A 163 8.88 -7.69 -34.15
C SER A 163 7.54 -7.92 -34.84
N PHE A 164 7.12 -7.19 -35.87
CA PHE A 164 5.82 -7.46 -36.49
C PHE A 164 5.99 -7.74 -37.98
N TYR A 165 5.33 -8.79 -38.48
CA TYR A 165 5.23 -9.04 -39.92
C TYR A 165 4.33 -8.00 -40.56
N ASN A 166 4.79 -7.46 -41.68
CA ASN A 166 4.21 -6.31 -42.38
C ASN A 166 2.89 -6.60 -43.12
N HIS A 167 2.16 -7.64 -42.71
CA HIS A 167 1.01 -8.17 -43.42
C HIS A 167 -0.27 -7.92 -42.63
N LYS A 168 -1.29 -7.40 -43.34
CA LYS A 168 -2.67 -7.29 -42.87
C LYS A 168 -3.20 -8.70 -42.59
N ILE A 169 -3.21 -9.12 -41.34
CA ILE A 169 -3.56 -10.48 -40.91
C ILE A 169 -4.69 -10.45 -39.87
N ALA A 170 -5.63 -11.38 -40.02
CA ALA A 170 -6.60 -11.77 -39.00
C ALA A 170 -6.35 -13.22 -38.58
N LEU A 171 -6.66 -13.55 -37.32
CA LEU A 171 -6.70 -14.93 -36.86
C LEU A 171 -8.13 -15.47 -36.91
N LEU A 172 -8.25 -16.72 -37.35
CA LEU A 172 -9.51 -17.49 -37.36
C LEU A 172 -9.29 -18.81 -36.61
N ASP A 173 -10.35 -19.38 -36.04
CA ASP A 173 -10.33 -20.69 -35.39
C ASP A 173 -11.64 -21.46 -35.62
N ASP A 174 -11.62 -22.46 -36.49
CA ASP A 174 -12.81 -23.24 -36.85
C ASP A 174 -13.33 -24.13 -35.69
N PHE A 175 -12.54 -24.32 -34.63
CA PHE A 175 -12.86 -25.25 -33.53
C PHE A 175 -13.16 -24.54 -32.20
N ASN A 176 -12.62 -23.34 -31.99
CA ASN A 176 -12.83 -22.56 -30.77
C ASN A 176 -13.35 -21.17 -31.14
N HIS A 177 -14.57 -21.13 -31.66
CA HIS A 177 -15.27 -19.90 -31.99
C HIS A 177 -16.69 -19.89 -31.43
N GLU A 178 -17.29 -18.71 -31.40
CA GLU A 178 -18.66 -18.48 -30.93
C GLU A 178 -19.48 -17.77 -31.99
N TYR A 179 -20.80 -17.71 -31.77
CA TYR A 179 -21.75 -17.04 -32.68
C TYR A 179 -21.74 -17.57 -34.13
N GLY A 180 -21.18 -18.76 -34.35
CA GLY A 180 -21.08 -19.38 -35.68
C GLY A 180 -20.16 -18.65 -36.65
N ASP A 181 -19.21 -17.86 -36.13
CA ASP A 181 -18.25 -17.08 -36.91
C ASP A 181 -16.82 -17.42 -36.45
N GLU A 182 -16.03 -18.05 -37.31
CA GLU A 182 -14.66 -18.50 -37.02
C GLU A 182 -13.70 -17.36 -36.66
N ARG A 183 -14.11 -16.11 -36.90
CA ARG A 183 -13.35 -14.90 -36.54
C ARG A 183 -13.51 -14.55 -35.06
N PHE A 184 -14.56 -15.02 -34.40
CA PHE A 184 -14.88 -14.71 -33.00
C PHE A 184 -14.32 -15.82 -32.11
N ILE A 185 -13.01 -15.75 -31.90
CA ILE A 185 -12.24 -16.78 -31.21
C ILE A 185 -12.59 -16.79 -29.74
N HIS A 186 -13.01 -17.96 -29.24
CA HIS A 186 -13.26 -18.21 -27.83
C HIS A 186 -12.02 -18.83 -27.19
N LEU A 187 -11.49 -18.13 -26.20
CA LEU A 187 -10.31 -18.53 -25.45
C LEU A 187 -10.74 -19.05 -24.09
N THR A 188 -10.15 -20.16 -23.68
CA THR A 188 -10.39 -20.80 -22.37
C THR A 188 -9.11 -20.84 -21.56
N ASN A 189 -9.12 -21.35 -20.33
CA ASN A 189 -7.93 -21.47 -19.47
C ASN A 189 -6.68 -22.05 -20.15
N ASN A 190 -6.81 -22.92 -21.15
CA ASN A 190 -5.65 -23.49 -21.86
C ASN A 190 -4.90 -22.47 -22.73
N SER A 191 -5.57 -21.36 -23.04
CA SER A 191 -5.05 -20.21 -23.80
C SER A 191 -4.46 -19.12 -22.91
N LEU A 192 -4.59 -19.26 -21.58
CA LEU A 192 -4.25 -18.21 -20.61
C LEU A 192 -3.06 -18.63 -19.74
N LEU A 193 -2.15 -17.70 -19.50
CA LEU A 193 -1.06 -17.88 -18.53
C LEU A 193 -1.61 -17.68 -17.10
N MET A 194 -2.21 -18.73 -16.55
CA MET A 194 -2.99 -18.70 -15.30
C MET A 194 -2.23 -18.21 -14.06
N ASP A 195 -0.90 -18.28 -14.06
CA ASP A 195 -0.03 -17.81 -12.97
C ASP A 195 0.33 -16.32 -13.08
N HIS A 196 0.00 -15.65 -14.18
CA HIS A 196 0.21 -14.22 -14.35
C HIS A 196 -0.88 -13.40 -13.64
N ALA A 197 -0.52 -12.28 -13.01
CA ALA A 197 -1.43 -11.45 -12.22
C ALA A 197 -2.64 -10.93 -13.03
N ILE A 198 -2.43 -10.61 -14.31
CA ILE A 198 -3.50 -10.16 -15.21
C ILE A 198 -4.61 -11.23 -15.37
N ILE A 199 -4.26 -12.51 -15.32
CA ILE A 199 -5.22 -13.62 -15.47
C ILE A 199 -5.74 -14.08 -14.12
N SER A 200 -4.85 -14.26 -13.14
CA SER A 200 -5.21 -14.72 -11.79
C SER A 200 -5.98 -13.68 -10.98
N GLY A 201 -5.92 -12.40 -11.34
CA GLY A 201 -6.62 -11.29 -10.70
C GLY A 201 -5.87 -10.64 -9.54
N PHE A 202 -6.39 -9.50 -9.08
CA PHE A 202 -5.85 -8.71 -7.98
C PHE A 202 -6.79 -8.84 -6.79
N SER A 203 -6.37 -9.57 -5.74
CA SER A 203 -7.23 -9.75 -4.57
C SER A 203 -7.28 -8.46 -3.76
N GLU A 204 -8.49 -7.99 -3.45
CA GLU A 204 -8.68 -7.21 -2.23
C GLU A 204 -8.65 -8.13 -1.01
N ILE A 205 -8.07 -7.64 0.08
CA ILE A 205 -7.97 -8.40 1.33
C ILE A 205 -9.38 -8.78 1.79
N ASN A 206 -9.74 -10.07 1.64
CA ASN A 206 -10.96 -10.78 2.07
C ASN A 206 -12.01 -11.15 1.01
N GLU A 207 -11.76 -10.96 -0.29
CA GLU A 207 -12.68 -11.42 -1.34
C GLU A 207 -12.08 -12.55 -2.20
N SER A 208 -12.93 -13.41 -2.76
CA SER A 208 -12.49 -14.39 -3.76
C SER A 208 -11.92 -13.64 -4.95
N VAL A 209 -10.72 -14.01 -5.40
CA VAL A 209 -10.11 -13.38 -6.56
C VAL A 209 -10.83 -13.88 -7.79
N ASP A 210 -11.51 -12.97 -8.49
CA ASP A 210 -12.07 -13.26 -9.79
C ASP A 210 -10.92 -13.36 -10.79
N SER A 211 -10.65 -14.60 -11.21
CA SER A 211 -9.67 -14.90 -12.24
C SER A 211 -10.34 -14.98 -13.60
N VAL A 212 -9.69 -14.47 -14.64
CA VAL A 212 -10.13 -14.60 -16.03
C VAL A 212 -10.12 -16.08 -16.43
N GLN A 213 -11.23 -16.58 -16.96
CA GLN A 213 -11.38 -17.97 -17.38
C GLN A 213 -11.70 -18.10 -18.87
N ASN A 214 -12.60 -17.25 -19.35
CA ASN A 214 -13.10 -17.30 -20.72
C ASN A 214 -13.09 -15.91 -21.34
N LEU A 215 -12.63 -15.82 -22.58
CA LEU A 215 -12.59 -14.56 -23.32
C LEU A 215 -13.15 -14.77 -24.71
N LEU A 216 -13.80 -13.73 -25.23
CA LEU A 216 -14.18 -13.66 -26.63
C LEU A 216 -13.35 -12.59 -27.30
N THR A 217 -12.64 -12.96 -28.36
CA THR A 217 -11.76 -12.02 -29.05
C THR A 217 -11.91 -12.10 -30.55
N HIS A 218 -11.58 -10.99 -31.20
CA HIS A 218 -11.32 -10.96 -32.63
C HIS A 218 -9.99 -10.24 -32.85
N THR A 219 -8.98 -10.97 -33.30
CA THR A 219 -7.59 -10.57 -33.05
C THR A 219 -6.67 -10.84 -34.23
N SER A 220 -5.52 -10.16 -34.21
CA SER A 220 -4.31 -10.59 -34.93
C SER A 220 -3.37 -11.30 -33.95
N PHE A 221 -2.08 -11.41 -34.27
CA PHE A 221 -1.09 -11.98 -33.35
C PHE A 221 0.04 -11.01 -33.04
N VAL A 222 0.47 -11.01 -31.78
CA VAL A 222 1.68 -10.38 -31.25
C VAL A 222 2.86 -11.31 -31.44
N GLN A 223 3.89 -10.86 -32.16
CA GLN A 223 5.09 -11.66 -32.33
C GLN A 223 5.95 -11.63 -31.04
N ARG A 224 6.95 -12.49 -31.03
CA ARG A 224 7.80 -12.70 -29.87
C ARG A 224 8.97 -11.72 -29.81
N ASN A 225 9.05 -10.95 -28.73
CA ASN A 225 10.31 -10.39 -28.24
C ASN A 225 10.95 -11.41 -27.27
N SER A 226 12.27 -11.42 -27.13
CA SER A 226 12.97 -12.21 -26.11
C SER A 226 12.67 -11.76 -24.67
N ARG A 227 12.20 -10.52 -24.46
CA ARG A 227 11.91 -9.95 -23.13
C ARG A 227 10.45 -10.06 -22.70
N ALA A 228 9.52 -10.07 -23.65
CA ALA A 228 8.09 -10.07 -23.36
C ALA A 228 7.58 -11.46 -22.96
N ILE A 229 6.68 -11.49 -21.98
CA ILE A 229 5.97 -12.69 -21.53
C ILE A 229 4.65 -12.80 -22.30
N HIS A 230 4.33 -13.99 -22.79
CA HIS A 230 3.07 -14.28 -23.46
C HIS A 230 2.00 -14.58 -22.40
N VAL A 231 0.96 -13.75 -22.33
CA VAL A 231 -0.09 -13.91 -21.32
C VAL A 231 -1.32 -14.60 -21.90
N ILE A 232 -1.62 -14.33 -23.18
CA ILE A 232 -2.76 -14.92 -23.87
C ILE A 232 -2.33 -15.40 -25.26
N ASN A 233 -2.62 -16.67 -25.54
CA ASN A 233 -2.41 -17.28 -26.84
C ASN A 233 -3.71 -17.89 -27.39
N THR A 234 -3.85 -18.01 -28.70
CA THR A 234 -4.92 -18.80 -29.32
C THR A 234 -4.71 -20.30 -29.10
N SER A 235 -5.69 -21.11 -29.46
CA SER A 235 -5.49 -22.56 -29.53
C SER A 235 -4.50 -22.95 -30.65
N GLN A 236 -4.09 -24.23 -30.67
CA GLN A 236 -3.28 -24.79 -31.78
C GLN A 236 -4.05 -24.96 -33.09
N THR A 237 -5.38 -24.81 -33.09
CA THR A 237 -6.23 -24.93 -34.29
C THR A 237 -6.45 -23.59 -34.99
N ALA A 238 -6.00 -22.48 -34.40
CA ALA A 238 -6.06 -21.17 -35.04
C ALA A 238 -5.13 -21.08 -36.26
N TYR A 239 -5.50 -20.24 -37.22
CA TYR A 239 -4.74 -19.97 -38.43
C TYR A 239 -4.80 -18.50 -38.86
N GLU A 240 -3.81 -18.06 -39.64
CA GLU A 240 -3.75 -16.70 -40.19
C GLU A 240 -4.50 -16.61 -41.51
N LEU A 241 -5.20 -15.50 -41.70
CA LEU A 241 -5.81 -15.09 -42.96
C LEU A 241 -5.25 -13.72 -43.36
N ASN A 242 -4.74 -13.60 -44.58
CA ASN A 242 -4.22 -12.31 -45.07
C ASN A 242 -5.33 -11.40 -45.65
N SER A 243 -4.96 -10.20 -46.09
CA SER A 243 -5.90 -9.24 -46.68
C SER A 243 -6.64 -9.70 -47.94
N ASP A 244 -6.13 -10.73 -48.61
CA ASP A 244 -6.71 -11.30 -49.82
C ASP A 244 -7.60 -12.52 -49.50
N GLY A 245 -7.77 -12.87 -48.22
CA GLY A 245 -8.51 -14.07 -47.80
C GLY A 245 -7.75 -15.38 -48.04
N ILE A 246 -6.42 -15.33 -48.13
CA ILE A 246 -5.56 -16.50 -48.36
C ILE A 246 -4.88 -16.87 -47.04
N VAL A 247 -4.77 -18.18 -46.77
CA VAL A 247 -3.99 -18.75 -45.65
C VAL A 247 -2.53 -18.88 -46.09
N PRO A 248 -1.62 -17.98 -45.69
CA PRO A 248 -0.31 -17.83 -46.33
C PRO A 248 0.65 -19.01 -46.04
N PHE A 249 0.50 -19.66 -44.88
CA PHE A 249 1.40 -20.74 -44.44
C PHE A 249 0.73 -22.12 -44.37
N GLY A 250 -0.55 -22.21 -44.76
CA GLY A 250 -1.31 -23.46 -44.90
C GLY A 250 -1.39 -24.33 -43.63
N GLY A 251 -1.19 -23.76 -42.44
CA GLY A 251 -1.12 -24.52 -41.19
C GLY A 251 -1.74 -23.79 -40.01
N THR A 252 -2.20 -24.59 -39.04
CA THR A 252 -2.68 -24.11 -37.75
C THR A 252 -1.53 -24.08 -36.73
N ARG A 253 -1.55 -23.12 -35.81
CA ARG A 253 -0.61 -23.04 -34.69
C ARG A 253 -1.16 -22.15 -33.59
N GLU A 254 -0.49 -22.21 -32.46
CA GLU A 254 -0.69 -21.26 -31.37
C GLU A 254 -0.10 -19.89 -31.72
N TYR A 255 -0.90 -18.84 -31.53
CA TYR A 255 -0.53 -17.46 -31.75
C TYR A 255 -0.65 -16.67 -30.46
N THR A 256 0.37 -15.91 -30.11
CA THR A 256 0.23 -14.94 -29.01
C THR A 256 -0.63 -13.79 -29.47
N ILE A 257 -1.60 -13.40 -28.64
CA ILE A 257 -2.48 -12.25 -28.92
C ILE A 257 -2.28 -11.13 -27.89
N MET A 258 -1.72 -11.47 -26.73
CA MET A 258 -1.34 -10.50 -25.70
C MET A 258 0.03 -10.84 -25.13
N SER A 259 0.90 -9.85 -25.10
CA SER A 259 2.18 -9.92 -24.41
C SER A 259 2.35 -8.76 -23.44
N VAL A 260 3.20 -8.98 -22.44
CA VAL A 260 3.54 -8.00 -21.42
C VAL A 260 5.05 -7.90 -21.26
N ASP A 261 5.52 -6.71 -20.89
CA ASP A 261 6.93 -6.43 -20.60
C ASP A 261 7.03 -5.60 -19.31
N GLU A 262 8.02 -5.89 -18.47
CA GLU A 262 8.30 -5.19 -17.23
C GLU A 262 9.79 -4.87 -17.14
N LEU A 263 10.13 -3.58 -17.20
CA LEU A 263 11.51 -3.13 -17.07
C LEU A 263 11.80 -2.72 -15.63
N SER A 264 12.24 -3.70 -14.83
CA SER A 264 12.62 -3.49 -13.43
C SER A 264 13.60 -2.33 -13.17
N GLN A 265 14.46 -1.97 -14.14
CA GLN A 265 15.36 -0.82 -14.01
C GLN A 265 14.62 0.52 -13.92
N TYR A 266 13.51 0.64 -14.64
CA TYR A 266 12.71 1.87 -14.74
C TYR A 266 11.39 1.76 -13.98
N ASP A 267 11.06 0.56 -13.48
CA ASP A 267 9.75 0.26 -12.91
C ASP A 267 8.62 0.56 -13.91
N SER A 268 8.82 0.27 -15.20
CA SER A 268 7.82 0.50 -16.24
C SER A 268 7.18 -0.78 -16.73
N ARG A 269 5.90 -0.69 -17.12
CA ARG A 269 5.07 -1.83 -17.52
C ARG A 269 4.39 -1.58 -18.84
N GLY A 270 4.54 -2.52 -19.76
CA GLY A 270 3.97 -2.45 -21.10
C GLY A 270 3.03 -3.62 -21.34
N ILE A 271 1.87 -3.36 -21.93
CA ILE A 271 1.01 -4.40 -22.50
C ILE A 271 0.82 -4.12 -23.98
N SER A 272 0.87 -5.17 -24.79
CA SER A 272 0.43 -5.13 -26.18
C SER A 272 -0.61 -6.20 -26.43
N CYS A 273 -1.77 -5.77 -26.92
CA CYS A 273 -2.90 -6.64 -27.22
C CYS A 273 -3.35 -6.43 -28.66
N ALA A 274 -3.46 -7.52 -29.42
CA ALA A 274 -3.87 -7.49 -30.82
C ALA A 274 -5.40 -7.47 -31.03
N SER A 275 -6.17 -7.08 -29.99
CA SER A 275 -7.63 -7.00 -30.01
C SER A 275 -8.17 -5.82 -29.19
N ALA A 276 -8.41 -4.69 -29.86
CA ALA A 276 -9.07 -3.53 -29.28
C ALA A 276 -10.58 -3.73 -29.20
N VAL A 277 -11.16 -4.46 -30.16
CA VAL A 277 -12.60 -4.73 -30.23
C VAL A 277 -13.11 -5.46 -29.00
N MET A 278 -12.31 -6.35 -28.42
CA MET A 278 -12.61 -7.09 -27.18
C MET A 278 -13.00 -6.18 -26.01
N PHE A 279 -12.56 -4.92 -26.01
CA PHE A 279 -12.83 -3.96 -24.95
C PHE A 279 -13.88 -2.91 -25.34
N SER A 280 -14.55 -3.08 -26.47
CA SER A 280 -15.46 -2.09 -27.04
C SER A 280 -16.93 -2.32 -26.72
N ASP A 281 -17.67 -1.22 -26.74
CA ASP A 281 -19.13 -1.16 -26.62
C ASP A 281 -19.82 -1.52 -27.95
N LEU A 282 -19.06 -1.97 -28.96
CA LEU A 282 -19.64 -2.42 -30.21
C LEU A 282 -20.45 -3.69 -29.96
N PRO A 283 -21.62 -3.85 -30.62
CA PRO A 283 -22.36 -5.09 -30.54
C PRO A 283 -21.61 -6.21 -31.29
N ILE A 284 -21.66 -7.43 -30.77
CA ILE A 284 -21.04 -8.60 -31.41
C ILE A 284 -21.78 -8.96 -32.70
N GLU A 285 -23.11 -8.96 -32.65
CA GLU A 285 -23.97 -9.17 -33.81
C GLU A 285 -24.73 -7.88 -34.16
N ALA A 286 -25.01 -7.63 -35.44
CA ALA A 286 -25.64 -6.38 -35.88
C ALA A 286 -27.00 -6.06 -35.22
N ASN A 287 -27.72 -7.07 -34.73
CA ASN A 287 -29.00 -6.93 -34.02
C ASN A 287 -28.93 -7.38 -32.55
N GLY A 288 -27.73 -7.71 -32.06
CA GLY A 288 -27.51 -8.17 -30.69
C GLY A 288 -27.48 -7.01 -29.70
N THR A 289 -27.78 -7.31 -28.43
CA THR A 289 -27.55 -6.39 -27.30
C THR A 289 -26.20 -6.61 -26.64
N ASP A 290 -25.60 -7.77 -26.86
CA ASP A 290 -24.35 -8.16 -26.22
C ASP A 290 -23.19 -7.40 -26.86
N THR A 291 -22.46 -6.68 -26.02
CA THR A 291 -21.25 -5.93 -26.42
C THR A 291 -20.01 -6.79 -26.23
N TRP A 292 -18.93 -6.45 -26.94
CA TRP A 292 -17.65 -7.14 -26.74
C TRP A 292 -17.12 -6.98 -25.32
N PHE A 293 -17.27 -5.80 -24.72
CA PHE A 293 -16.81 -5.52 -23.35
C PHE A 293 -17.49 -6.40 -22.30
N GLU A 294 -18.79 -6.66 -22.44
CA GLU A 294 -19.58 -7.47 -21.51
C GLU A 294 -19.51 -8.98 -21.79
N ALA A 295 -18.88 -9.38 -22.89
CA ALA A 295 -18.78 -10.79 -23.27
C ALA A 295 -17.76 -11.54 -22.41
N TYR A 296 -18.21 -12.64 -21.78
CA TYR A 296 -17.41 -13.48 -20.91
C TYR A 296 -16.64 -12.65 -19.85
N ASP A 297 -15.32 -12.81 -19.74
CA ASP A 297 -14.48 -12.11 -18.76
C ASP A 297 -13.71 -10.92 -19.37
N ASN A 298 -14.16 -10.36 -20.50
CA ASN A 298 -13.44 -9.29 -21.19
C ASN A 298 -13.29 -8.02 -20.32
N ALA A 299 -14.36 -7.59 -19.63
CA ALA A 299 -14.31 -6.47 -18.68
C ALA A 299 -13.37 -6.76 -17.48
N LEU A 300 -13.35 -8.01 -16.99
CA LEU A 300 -12.46 -8.42 -15.90
C LEU A 300 -10.98 -8.40 -16.36
N LEU A 301 -10.70 -8.88 -17.57
CA LEU A 301 -9.38 -8.79 -18.17
C LEU A 301 -8.94 -7.33 -18.30
N TRP A 302 -9.81 -6.44 -18.78
CA TRP A 302 -9.53 -5.01 -18.87
C TRP A 302 -9.17 -4.43 -17.49
N LYS A 303 -10.00 -4.68 -16.48
CA LYS A 303 -9.74 -4.27 -15.09
C LYS A 303 -8.35 -4.74 -14.62
N ASN A 304 -8.05 -6.02 -14.81
CA ASN A 304 -6.78 -6.60 -14.38
C ASN A 304 -5.56 -6.03 -15.14
N MET A 305 -5.71 -5.73 -16.43
CA MET A 305 -4.66 -5.06 -17.22
C MET A 305 -4.35 -3.67 -16.66
N ILE A 306 -5.39 -2.88 -16.37
CA ILE A 306 -5.24 -1.53 -15.83
C ILE A 306 -4.63 -1.57 -14.42
N ALA A 307 -5.11 -2.45 -13.54
CA ALA A 307 -4.54 -2.66 -12.21
C ALA A 307 -3.03 -2.96 -12.30
N TRP A 308 -2.66 -3.89 -13.18
CA TRP A 308 -1.26 -4.26 -13.39
C TRP A 308 -0.43 -3.07 -13.90
N LEU A 309 -0.93 -2.32 -14.88
CA LEU A 309 -0.25 -1.17 -15.47
C LEU A 309 -0.09 -0.01 -14.48
N LEU A 310 -1.10 0.24 -13.64
CA LEU A 310 -1.05 1.25 -12.59
C LEU A 310 -0.22 0.80 -11.37
N LYS A 311 0.38 -0.39 -11.43
CA LYS A 311 1.22 -0.97 -10.38
C LYS A 311 0.47 -1.25 -9.08
N ASP A 312 -0.83 -1.50 -9.19
CA ASP A 312 -1.53 -2.16 -8.11
C ASP A 312 -0.98 -3.58 -8.04
N LEU A 313 -0.22 -3.88 -6.98
CA LEU A 313 0.36 -5.20 -6.82
C LEU A 313 -0.73 -6.10 -6.27
N PRO A 314 -0.91 -7.34 -6.79
CA PRO A 314 -1.83 -8.28 -6.17
C PRO A 314 -1.35 -8.46 -4.74
N GLN A 315 -2.14 -7.97 -3.79
CA GLN A 315 -1.81 -8.16 -2.39
C GLN A 315 -1.78 -9.67 -2.20
N PRO A 316 -0.67 -10.27 -1.74
CA PRO A 316 -0.72 -11.67 -1.35
C PRO A 316 -1.91 -11.80 -0.40
N PRO A 317 -2.81 -12.79 -0.57
CA PRO A 317 -4.06 -12.88 0.18
C PRO A 317 -3.68 -12.69 1.62
N GLY A 318 -4.04 -11.50 2.15
CA GLY A 318 -3.33 -10.95 3.30
C GLY A 318 -3.33 -12.01 4.37
N ASP A 319 -2.19 -12.69 4.56
CA ASP A 319 -2.08 -13.72 5.55
C ASP A 319 -2.37 -12.92 6.80
N LYS A 320 -3.54 -13.16 7.40
CA LYS A 320 -4.00 -12.47 8.58
C LYS A 320 -3.08 -12.91 9.71
N THR A 321 -1.85 -12.45 9.68
CA THR A 321 -1.22 -11.87 10.83
C THR A 321 -1.99 -10.57 11.11
N ILE A 322 -3.28 -10.71 11.48
CA ILE A 322 -3.78 -9.92 12.60
C ILE A 322 -2.64 -10.07 13.60
N PRO A 323 -1.90 -9.01 13.96
CA PRO A 323 -0.77 -9.14 14.85
C PRO A 323 -1.34 -9.87 16.05
N ASP A 324 -0.91 -11.13 16.24
CA ASP A 324 -1.69 -12.13 16.98
C ASP A 324 -2.17 -11.43 18.24
N PHE A 325 -3.48 -11.20 18.33
CA PHE A 325 -4.00 -10.36 19.41
C PHE A 325 -3.57 -10.98 20.75
N GLY A 326 -3.37 -12.31 20.76
CA GLY A 326 -2.66 -13.05 21.79
C GLY A 326 -1.25 -12.52 22.06
N LEU A 327 -0.37 -12.43 21.06
CA LEU A 327 0.99 -11.89 21.20
C LEU A 327 0.99 -10.44 21.70
N PHE A 328 0.13 -9.57 21.17
CA PHE A 328 0.02 -8.18 21.63
C PHE A 328 -0.42 -8.10 23.11
N VAL A 329 -1.43 -8.88 23.49
CA VAL A 329 -1.91 -8.98 24.88
C VAL A 329 -0.84 -9.59 25.79
N ILE A 330 -0.10 -10.62 25.34
CA ILE A 330 1.00 -11.24 26.08
C ILE A 330 2.12 -10.21 26.33
N ILE A 331 2.47 -9.39 25.34
CA ILE A 331 3.47 -8.33 25.50
C ILE A 331 3.00 -7.29 26.52
N ILE A 332 1.73 -6.85 26.47
CA ILE A 332 1.17 -5.92 27.47
C ILE A 332 1.18 -6.53 28.87
N ILE A 333 0.75 -7.79 29.02
CA ILE A 333 0.74 -8.50 30.31
C ILE A 333 2.18 -8.64 30.84
N ALA A 334 3.14 -9.00 29.98
CA ALA A 334 4.54 -9.12 30.36
C ALA A 334 5.11 -7.77 30.81
N ALA A 335 4.84 -6.68 30.07
CA ALA A 335 5.25 -5.33 30.46
C ALA A 335 4.64 -4.92 31.81
N PHE A 336 3.36 -5.23 32.03
CA PHE A 336 2.68 -4.95 33.29
C PHE A 336 3.30 -5.73 34.46
N PHE A 337 3.60 -7.02 34.27
CA PHE A 337 4.28 -7.84 35.27
C PHE A 337 5.67 -7.29 35.62
N VAL A 338 6.46 -6.89 34.61
CA VAL A 338 7.77 -6.27 34.81
C VAL A 338 7.65 -5.00 35.65
N LEU A 339 6.72 -4.10 35.30
CA LEU A 339 6.48 -2.87 36.05
C LEU A 339 6.06 -3.15 37.50
N MET A 340 5.23 -4.17 37.72
CA MET A 340 4.76 -4.54 39.06
C MET A 340 5.89 -5.10 39.94
N VAL A 341 6.76 -5.96 39.37
CA VAL A 341 7.96 -6.44 40.06
C VAL A 341 8.91 -5.28 40.38
N LEU A 342 9.11 -4.37 39.42
CA LEU A 342 9.94 -3.18 39.63
C LEU A 342 9.40 -2.30 40.76
N GLY A 343 8.08 -2.06 40.77
CA GLY A 343 7.40 -1.31 41.81
C GLY A 343 7.54 -1.96 43.19
N SER A 344 7.43 -3.29 43.26
CA SER A 344 7.62 -4.05 44.51
C SER A 344 9.05 -3.93 45.05
N VAL A 345 10.07 -4.06 44.19
CA VAL A 345 11.48 -3.90 44.56
C VAL A 345 11.78 -2.47 45.01
N LEU A 346 11.26 -1.45 44.30
CA LEU A 346 11.42 -0.06 44.72
C LEU A 346 10.73 0.22 46.06
N TYR A 347 9.56 -0.38 46.29
CA TYR A 347 8.83 -0.25 47.55
C TYR A 347 9.57 -0.89 48.73
N THR A 348 10.15 -2.08 48.57
CA THR A 348 10.94 -2.73 49.63
C THR A 348 12.21 -1.96 49.96
N ILE A 349 12.94 -1.49 48.94
CA ILE A 349 14.12 -0.63 49.14
C ILE A 349 13.71 0.67 49.86
N GLY A 350 12.62 1.31 49.45
CA GLY A 350 12.11 2.53 50.10
C GLY A 350 11.70 2.30 51.56
N LYS A 351 11.17 1.12 51.89
CA LYS A 351 10.81 0.74 53.27
C LYS A 351 12.03 0.48 54.15
N GLU A 352 13.09 -0.11 53.60
CA GLU A 352 14.36 -0.32 54.31
C GLU A 352 15.07 1.02 54.61
N ILE A 353 15.07 1.95 53.67
CA ILE A 353 15.61 3.31 53.88
C ILE A 353 14.86 4.02 55.01
N LYS A 354 13.52 3.96 55.02
CA LYS A 354 12.71 4.54 56.12
C LYS A 354 12.97 3.87 57.47
N ARG A 355 13.21 2.55 57.51
CA ARG A 355 13.55 1.86 58.78
C ARG A 355 14.92 2.26 59.30
N ALA A 356 15.90 2.46 58.42
CA ALA A 356 17.24 2.92 58.82
C ALA A 356 17.19 4.33 59.42
N GLU A 357 16.47 5.26 58.78
CA GLU A 357 16.32 6.64 59.25
C GLU A 357 15.54 6.74 60.58
N VAL A 358 14.52 5.90 60.76
CA VAL A 358 13.78 5.78 62.04
C VAL A 358 14.66 5.17 63.14
N SER A 359 15.56 4.25 62.81
CA SER A 359 16.49 3.68 63.79
C SER A 359 17.56 4.67 64.25
N GLU A 360 18.11 5.49 63.35
CA GLU A 360 19.09 6.52 63.72
C GLU A 360 18.45 7.63 64.57
N THR A 361 17.23 8.05 64.23
CA THR A 361 16.48 9.03 65.03
C THR A 361 16.11 8.49 66.41
N LEU A 362 15.74 7.21 66.53
CA LEU A 362 15.50 6.55 67.81
C LEU A 362 16.78 6.42 68.65
N ILE A 363 17.93 6.11 68.04
CA ILE A 363 19.22 6.05 68.74
C ILE A 363 19.60 7.43 69.29
N LYS A 364 19.47 8.49 68.48
CA LYS A 364 19.74 9.87 68.92
C LYS A 364 18.77 10.35 70.00
N MET A 365 17.51 9.91 69.99
CA MET A 365 16.57 10.20 71.06
C MET A 365 16.98 9.50 72.37
N ARG A 366 17.49 8.27 72.30
CA ARG A 366 17.94 7.50 73.47
C ARG A 366 19.21 8.08 74.10
N GLU A 367 20.18 8.48 73.28
CA GLU A 367 21.38 9.20 73.76
C GLU A 367 21.02 10.50 74.47
N ARG A 368 20.06 11.26 73.94
CA ARG A 368 19.59 12.51 74.55
C ARG A 368 18.84 12.30 75.87
N ASP A 369 18.13 11.17 76.01
CA ASP A 369 17.49 10.80 77.28
C ASP A 369 18.51 10.32 78.33
N GLU A 370 19.59 9.64 77.92
CA GLU A 370 20.69 9.28 78.81
C GLU A 370 21.46 10.52 79.31
N GLU A 371 21.72 11.50 78.43
CA GLU A 371 22.30 12.80 78.81
C GLU A 371 21.40 13.55 79.82
N ARG A 372 20.08 13.54 79.62
CA ARG A 372 19.13 14.14 80.56
C ARG A 372 19.13 13.45 81.92
N GLN A 373 19.24 12.13 81.97
CA GLN A 373 19.34 11.41 83.25
C GLN A 373 20.63 11.71 84.00
N VAL A 374 21.73 11.99 83.29
CA VAL A 374 22.99 12.45 83.93
C VAL A 374 22.80 13.85 84.50
N VAL A 375 22.23 14.77 83.72
CA VAL A 375 21.94 16.14 84.17
C VAL A 375 20.98 16.15 85.36
N ASP A 376 19.91 15.36 85.33
CA ASP A 376 18.95 15.26 86.44
C ASP A 376 19.60 14.72 87.70
N LYS A 377 20.55 13.76 87.59
CA LYS A 377 21.35 13.28 88.73
C LYS A 377 22.34 14.33 89.25
N GLU A 378 22.94 15.14 88.38
CA GLU A 378 23.80 16.25 88.78
C GLU A 378 22.99 17.36 89.48
N ILE A 379 21.78 17.65 89.00
CA ILE A 379 20.86 18.59 89.64
C ILE A 379 20.40 18.06 91.00
N GLU A 380 20.04 16.77 91.10
CA GLU A 380 19.66 16.14 92.37
C GLU A 380 20.83 16.16 93.36
N ALA A 381 22.06 15.89 92.91
CA ALA A 381 23.26 16.01 93.74
C ALA A 381 23.56 17.45 94.18
N ALA A 382 23.29 18.45 93.33
CA ALA A 382 23.43 19.86 93.69
C ALA A 382 22.36 20.29 94.71
N TYR A 383 21.12 19.82 94.55
CA TYR A 383 20.03 20.10 95.49
C TYR A 383 20.30 19.55 96.89
N TYR A 384 20.94 18.37 97.00
CA TYR A 384 21.34 17.79 98.29
C TYR A 384 22.69 18.30 98.82
N ALA A 385 23.45 19.08 98.04
CA ALA A 385 24.67 19.74 98.48
C ALA A 385 24.40 21.12 99.12
N GLU A 386 23.23 21.71 98.88
CA GLU A 386 22.84 23.01 99.45
C GLU A 386 22.18 22.92 100.83
N ASP A 387 21.76 21.73 101.30
CA ASP A 387 21.13 21.54 102.62
C ASP A 387 22.11 21.59 103.82
N GLU A 388 23.40 21.86 103.61
CA GLU A 388 24.40 21.99 104.70
C GLU A 388 24.91 23.43 104.96
N ILE A 389 24.33 24.46 104.36
CA ILE A 389 24.73 25.86 104.63
C ILE A 389 23.51 26.76 104.89
N ALA A 390 23.37 27.13 106.18
CA ALA A 390 22.84 28.38 106.73
C ALA A 390 21.48 28.90 106.22
N ALA A 391 20.42 28.91 107.03
CA ALA A 391 20.18 29.89 108.10
C ALA A 391 20.13 31.36 107.61
N ASP A 392 18.92 31.92 107.77
CA ASP A 392 18.54 33.34 107.83
C ASP A 392 18.55 34.18 106.54
N GLU A 393 17.36 34.55 106.06
CA GLU A 393 16.78 35.91 106.13
C GLU A 393 15.66 36.10 105.06
N GLU A 394 14.47 36.52 105.51
CA GLU A 394 13.43 37.15 104.68
C GLU A 394 13.91 38.54 104.21
N PRO A 395 13.43 39.11 103.06
CA PRO A 395 12.18 39.88 103.12
C PRO A 395 11.30 39.92 101.84
N GLU A 396 10.01 40.12 102.10
CA GLU A 396 8.96 40.92 101.44
C GLU A 396 8.95 41.26 99.91
N VAL A 397 7.82 40.85 99.30
CA VAL A 397 6.84 41.62 98.48
C VAL A 397 7.25 42.22 97.11
N GLU A 398 6.61 41.74 96.02
CA GLU A 398 5.84 42.60 95.11
C GLU A 398 4.89 41.80 94.19
N GLU A 399 3.60 42.14 94.25
CA GLU A 399 2.53 41.63 93.37
C GLU A 399 2.69 42.16 91.94
N LYS A 400 2.51 41.29 90.94
CA LYS A 400 2.04 41.70 89.60
C LYS A 400 1.19 40.62 88.94
N GLU A 401 -0.11 40.89 88.90
CA GLU A 401 -1.09 40.26 88.02
C GLU A 401 -0.65 40.34 86.55
N VAL A 402 -0.65 39.21 85.83
CA VAL A 402 -0.91 39.20 84.37
C VAL A 402 -1.75 37.96 83.99
N ASP A 403 -3.05 38.22 83.90
CA ASP A 403 -4.04 37.79 82.89
C ASP A 403 -3.89 36.40 82.23
N MET A 404 -4.68 35.44 82.75
CA MET A 404 -5.06 34.22 82.04
C MET A 404 -6.11 34.51 80.97
N LYS A 405 -5.74 34.44 79.68
CA LYS A 405 -6.71 34.27 78.59
C LYS A 405 -6.21 33.41 77.43
N ARG A 406 -7.00 32.34 77.25
CA ARG A 406 -7.48 31.77 75.97
C ARG A 406 -6.52 30.86 75.19
N VAL A 407 -6.78 29.55 75.24
CA VAL A 407 -7.62 28.80 74.27
C VAL A 407 -6.84 28.61 72.97
N SER A 408 -6.07 27.51 72.84
CA SER A 408 -6.56 26.21 72.36
C SER A 408 -7.32 26.34 71.03
N ASP A 409 -6.59 26.41 69.93
CA ASP A 409 -7.10 26.04 68.61
C ASP A 409 -5.90 25.74 67.69
N GLU A 410 -5.41 24.51 67.75
CA GLU A 410 -4.75 23.93 66.60
C GLU A 410 -5.10 22.44 66.51
N ILE A 411 -5.47 22.04 65.29
CA ILE A 411 -5.53 20.66 64.81
C ILE A 411 -6.78 19.86 65.22
N LYS A 412 -7.81 19.93 64.37
CA LYS A 412 -8.47 18.76 63.75
C LYS A 412 -9.59 19.21 62.81
N LYS A 413 -9.41 19.04 61.50
CA LYS A 413 -10.47 18.52 60.61
C LYS A 413 -9.92 18.10 59.23
N LYS A 414 -10.41 16.91 58.84
CA LYS A 414 -10.15 16.12 57.64
C LYS A 414 -10.51 16.86 56.33
N PRO A 415 -9.96 16.44 55.17
CA PRO A 415 -10.34 16.97 53.88
C PRO A 415 -11.67 16.34 53.40
N PRO A 416 -12.51 17.07 52.64
CA PRO A 416 -13.61 16.45 51.90
C PRO A 416 -13.20 16.07 50.48
N LYS A 417 -13.90 15.05 49.98
CA LYS A 417 -13.74 14.33 48.72
C LYS A 417 -14.23 15.15 47.51
N THR A 418 -13.56 14.90 46.38
CA THR A 418 -14.10 14.76 45.00
C THR A 418 -15.25 15.66 44.53
N ARG A 419 -14.99 16.45 43.48
CA ARG A 419 -15.98 16.74 42.42
C ARG A 419 -15.35 16.55 41.05
N SER A 420 -16.07 15.82 40.20
CA SER A 420 -15.70 15.44 38.84
C SER A 420 -15.58 16.65 37.92
N ARG A 421 -14.57 16.62 37.06
CA ARG A 421 -14.41 17.52 35.93
C ARG A 421 -14.92 16.78 34.68
N SER A 422 -16.23 16.77 34.50
CA SER A 422 -16.89 16.25 33.30
C SER A 422 -18.09 17.13 32.95
N GLU A 423 -17.84 18.41 32.64
CA GLU A 423 -18.81 19.29 31.98
C GLU A 423 -18.14 20.62 31.64
N ARG A 424 -17.47 20.69 30.48
CA ARG A 424 -17.23 21.93 29.71
C ARG A 424 -16.42 21.60 28.43
N ARG A 425 -17.13 21.15 27.40
CA ARG A 425 -16.84 21.44 25.98
C ARG A 425 -17.96 20.90 25.09
N ARG A 426 -19.02 21.71 24.97
CA ARG A 426 -19.89 21.80 23.80
C ARG A 426 -20.08 23.30 23.51
N LYS A 427 -20.09 23.67 22.22
CA LYS A 427 -19.90 25.01 21.61
C LYS A 427 -18.41 25.35 21.49
N ARG A 428 -17.76 25.19 20.33
CA ARG A 428 -18.12 25.53 18.94
C ARG A 428 -17.65 24.46 17.98
#